data_AF-A4YXN3-F1
#
_entry.id   AF-A4YXN3-F1
#
_cell.length_a   1.000
_cell.length_b   1.000
_cell.length_c   1.000
_cell.angle_alpha   90.00
_cell.angle_beta   90.00
_cell.angle_gamma   90.00
#
_symmetry.space_group_name_H-M   'P 1'
#
loop_
_entity.id
_entity.type
_entity.pdbx_description
1 polymer ?
#
loop_
_entity_poly.entity_id
_entity_poly.type
_entity_poly.pdbx_seq_one_letter_code
_entity_poly.pdbx_strand_id
1 'polypeptide(L)'
;MRRDGTLLKRYLAGEFDQVWREIRAYPLIEGEFRDEVMEVADATMRRVAQNADLIASRLEAVGWQALSSEYQGLRTPPATGDEAIFARIVEISGAPIPPTLLAFWRVVGGINWVWDYNSKDHPPDLGFSLPSEEHDALCVDAPSVITYLFDEWIYQKASICPNAEHHLRIDLAPDYLHKANISGGSPYCIRVPFFGADPLFSDERHGLPFLDYLRLAFRWAGFPGLDRHAARRDVQDFVARFGKDFIPF
;
A
#
# COMPACT_ATOMS: atom_id res chain seq x y z
N MET A 1 2.60 -27.43 -14.81
CA MET A 1 4.04 -27.75 -14.92
C MET A 1 4.79 -26.45 -14.79
N ARG A 2 5.48 -26.24 -13.66
CA ARG A 2 6.22 -25.01 -13.32
C ARG A 2 7.32 -24.80 -14.37
N ARG A 3 7.43 -23.61 -14.95
CA ARG A 3 8.63 -23.22 -15.73
C ARG A 3 9.55 -22.46 -14.77
N ASP A 4 10.24 -23.22 -13.92
CA ASP A 4 11.16 -22.71 -12.91
C ASP A 4 12.11 -21.66 -13.49
N GLY A 5 12.31 -20.55 -12.76
CA GLY A 5 13.32 -19.53 -13.08
C GLY A 5 12.95 -18.59 -14.24
N THR A 6 11.67 -18.40 -14.52
CA THR A 6 11.22 -17.54 -15.64
C THR A 6 10.23 -16.45 -15.27
N LEU A 7 9.74 -16.41 -14.02
CA LEU A 7 8.72 -15.43 -13.63
C LEU A 7 9.20 -14.00 -13.76
N LEU A 8 10.40 -13.69 -13.24
CA LEU A 8 10.99 -12.36 -13.37
C LEU A 8 11.18 -11.97 -14.84
N LYS A 9 11.71 -12.88 -15.66
CA LYS A 9 11.92 -12.63 -17.10
C LYS A 9 10.62 -12.28 -17.82
N ARG A 10 9.54 -13.02 -17.54
CA ARG A 10 8.20 -12.77 -18.11
C ARG A 10 7.60 -11.47 -17.61
N TYR A 11 7.76 -11.18 -16.31
CA TYR A 11 7.33 -9.92 -15.71
C TYR A 11 8.01 -8.73 -16.39
N LEU A 12 9.33 -8.78 -16.55
CA LEU A 12 10.11 -7.74 -17.24
C LEU A 12 9.76 -7.62 -18.73
N ALA A 13 9.27 -8.70 -19.35
CA ALA A 13 8.76 -8.70 -20.72
C ALA A 13 7.32 -8.14 -20.86
N GLY A 14 6.68 -7.75 -19.75
CA GLY A 14 5.36 -7.11 -19.75
C GLY A 14 4.19 -8.03 -19.38
N GLU A 15 4.43 -9.28 -18.98
CA GLU A 15 3.39 -10.20 -18.51
C GLU A 15 2.95 -9.91 -17.06
N PHE A 16 2.71 -8.64 -16.72
CA PHE A 16 2.51 -8.17 -15.34
C PHE A 16 1.34 -8.90 -14.64
N ASP A 17 0.15 -8.85 -15.22
CA ASP A 17 -1.04 -9.49 -14.66
C ASP A 17 -0.96 -11.01 -14.70
N GLN A 18 -0.40 -11.58 -15.77
CA GLN A 18 -0.33 -13.03 -15.96
C GLN A 18 0.61 -13.67 -14.95
N VAL A 19 1.79 -13.07 -14.72
CA VAL A 19 2.75 -13.54 -13.72
C VAL A 19 2.16 -13.47 -12.32
N TRP A 20 1.52 -12.35 -11.94
CA TRP A 20 0.92 -12.22 -10.61
C TRP A 20 -0.30 -13.12 -10.41
N ARG A 21 -1.06 -13.41 -11.46
CA ARG A 21 -2.15 -14.40 -11.41
C ARG A 21 -1.60 -15.81 -11.18
N GLU A 22 -0.49 -16.16 -11.81
CA GLU A 22 0.20 -17.44 -11.62
C GLU A 22 0.74 -17.57 -10.19
N ILE A 23 1.44 -16.54 -9.69
CA ILE A 23 1.97 -16.51 -8.32
C ILE A 23 0.85 -16.67 -7.29
N ARG A 24 -0.27 -15.95 -7.45
CA ARG A 24 -1.42 -16.02 -6.54
C ARG A 24 -2.17 -17.35 -6.56
N ALA A 25 -1.95 -18.20 -7.56
CA ALA A 25 -2.53 -19.54 -7.58
C ALA A 25 -1.91 -20.49 -6.54
N TYR A 26 -0.79 -20.11 -5.93
CA TYR A 26 -0.11 -20.89 -4.90
C TYR A 26 -0.51 -20.42 -3.49
N PRO A 27 -1.12 -21.28 -2.66
CA PRO A 27 -1.54 -20.91 -1.30
C PRO A 27 -0.37 -20.79 -0.32
N LEU A 28 0.78 -21.36 -0.64
CA LEU A 28 2.00 -21.35 0.17
C LEU A 28 3.20 -21.00 -0.72
N ILE A 29 3.97 -19.99 -0.30
CA ILE A 29 5.17 -19.49 -0.97
C ILE A 29 6.38 -19.70 -0.06
N GLU A 30 7.22 -20.68 -0.38
CA GLU A 30 8.37 -21.10 0.44
C GLU A 30 9.57 -21.54 -0.42
N GLY A 31 10.73 -21.69 0.24
CA GLY A 31 11.98 -22.14 -0.40
C GLY A 31 12.39 -21.30 -1.62
N GLU A 32 13.01 -21.94 -2.61
CA GLU A 32 13.46 -21.28 -3.85
C GLU A 32 12.34 -20.58 -4.61
N PHE A 33 11.08 -21.05 -4.47
CA PHE A 33 9.96 -20.38 -5.11
C PHE A 33 9.66 -19.02 -4.47
N ARG A 34 9.81 -18.92 -3.15
CA ARG A 34 9.71 -17.63 -2.45
C ARG A 34 10.76 -16.65 -2.94
N ASP A 35 11.99 -17.09 -3.15
CA ASP A 35 13.07 -16.23 -3.65
C ASP A 35 12.72 -15.69 -5.05
N GLU A 36 12.24 -16.53 -5.96
CA GLU A 36 11.78 -16.10 -7.29
C GLU A 36 10.59 -15.13 -7.22
N VAL A 37 9.63 -15.36 -6.31
CA VAL A 37 8.49 -14.45 -6.08
C VAL A 37 8.95 -13.12 -5.49
N MET A 38 9.94 -13.11 -4.60
CA MET A 38 10.52 -11.89 -4.06
C MET A 38 11.21 -11.07 -5.15
N GLU A 39 11.91 -11.69 -6.10
CA GLU A 39 12.50 -10.96 -7.23
C GLU A 39 11.43 -10.26 -8.09
N VAL A 40 10.31 -10.93 -8.34
CA VAL A 40 9.15 -10.36 -9.06
C VAL A 40 8.51 -9.24 -8.23
N ALA A 41 8.36 -9.44 -6.92
CA ALA A 41 7.83 -8.45 -6.00
C ALA A 41 8.70 -7.18 -5.99
N ASP A 42 10.02 -7.32 -5.88
CA ASP A 42 10.95 -6.18 -5.94
C ASP A 42 10.90 -5.47 -7.30
N ALA A 43 10.83 -6.22 -8.40
CA ALA A 43 10.69 -5.64 -9.74
C ALA A 43 9.37 -4.87 -9.91
N THR A 44 8.29 -5.38 -9.30
CA THR A 44 6.98 -4.73 -9.26
C THR A 44 7.04 -3.44 -8.44
N MET A 45 7.62 -3.51 -7.24
CA MET A 45 7.68 -2.38 -6.32
C MET A 45 8.64 -1.29 -6.78
N ARG A 46 9.66 -1.62 -7.59
CA ARG A 46 10.49 -0.61 -8.27
C ARG A 46 9.68 0.26 -9.22
N ARG A 47 8.69 -0.32 -9.92
CA ARG A 47 7.80 0.42 -10.82
C ARG A 47 6.76 1.23 -10.04
N VAL A 48 6.24 0.67 -8.95
CA VAL A 48 5.38 1.40 -7.99
C VAL A 48 6.12 2.62 -7.43
N ALA A 49 7.35 2.46 -6.98
CA ALA A 49 8.17 3.56 -6.46
C ALA A 49 8.34 4.68 -7.49
N GLN A 50 8.67 4.35 -8.74
CA GLN A 50 8.80 5.35 -9.81
C GLN A 50 7.49 6.13 -10.05
N ASN A 51 6.35 5.45 -10.10
CA ASN A 51 5.06 6.13 -10.25
C ASN A 51 4.71 6.95 -9.01
N ALA A 52 5.07 6.46 -7.81
CA ALA A 52 4.82 7.14 -6.55
C ALA A 52 5.63 8.44 -6.44
N ASP A 53 6.90 8.41 -6.86
CA ASP A 53 7.77 9.58 -6.90
C ASP A 53 7.22 10.65 -7.87
N LEU A 54 6.69 10.23 -9.02
CA LEU A 54 6.03 11.15 -9.97
C LEU A 54 4.81 11.87 -9.35
N ILE A 55 3.94 11.14 -8.65
CA ILE A 55 2.78 11.76 -7.98
C ILE A 55 3.23 12.67 -6.86
N ALA A 56 4.16 12.23 -6.01
CA ALA A 56 4.65 13.01 -4.91
C ALA A 56 5.24 14.34 -5.38
N SER A 57 6.09 14.34 -6.42
CA SER A 57 6.62 15.57 -7.00
C SER A 57 5.51 16.47 -7.58
N ARG A 58 4.47 15.91 -8.18
CA ARG A 58 3.33 16.69 -8.72
C ARG A 58 2.46 17.30 -7.63
N LEU A 59 2.20 16.54 -6.56
CA LEU A 59 1.49 16.99 -5.37
C LEU A 59 2.27 18.11 -4.67
N GLU A 60 3.57 17.92 -4.45
CA GLU A 60 4.45 18.93 -3.87
C GLU A 60 4.49 20.21 -4.72
N ALA A 61 4.55 20.09 -6.05
CA ALA A 61 4.57 21.23 -6.96
C ALA A 61 3.30 22.10 -6.92
N VAL A 62 2.16 21.55 -6.49
CA VAL A 62 0.92 22.30 -6.28
C VAL A 62 0.73 22.74 -4.83
N GLY A 63 1.69 22.48 -3.95
CA GLY A 63 1.65 22.84 -2.53
C GLY A 63 0.88 21.83 -1.66
N TRP A 64 0.67 20.60 -2.14
CA TRP A 64 0.02 19.56 -1.34
C TRP A 64 0.94 19.09 -0.21
N GLN A 65 0.40 18.93 0.99
CA GLN A 65 1.13 18.51 2.19
C GLN A 65 0.53 17.21 2.72
N ALA A 66 1.39 16.27 3.07
CA ALA A 66 0.99 15.00 3.66
C ALA A 66 0.55 15.20 5.11
N LEU A 67 -0.57 14.59 5.50
CA LEU A 67 -1.04 14.56 6.89
C LEU A 67 0.07 14.03 7.81
N SER A 68 0.33 14.73 8.92
CA SER A 68 1.33 14.28 9.91
C SER A 68 2.72 14.05 9.27
N SER A 69 3.14 14.98 8.42
CA SER A 69 4.40 14.94 7.66
C SER A 69 5.67 14.75 8.51
N GLU A 70 5.60 15.02 9.80
CA GLU A 70 6.66 14.74 10.79
C GLU A 70 6.93 13.25 11.00
N TYR A 71 5.95 12.38 10.71
CA TYR A 71 6.08 10.92 10.78
C TYR A 71 6.20 10.28 9.39
N GLN A 72 5.46 10.81 8.40
CA GLN A 72 5.45 10.27 7.04
C GLN A 72 5.13 11.33 5.99
N GLY A 73 6.08 11.60 5.10
CA GLY A 73 5.90 12.51 3.97
C GLY A 73 5.13 11.89 2.81
N LEU A 74 4.97 12.65 1.72
CA LEU A 74 4.36 12.18 0.46
C LEU A 74 5.02 10.88 -0.06
N ARG A 75 6.33 10.78 0.16
CA ARG A 75 7.16 9.59 0.01
C ARG A 75 8.06 9.48 1.23
N THR A 76 8.07 8.33 1.87
CA THR A 76 9.07 7.97 2.88
C THR A 76 9.94 6.87 2.29
N PRO A 77 11.26 7.09 2.12
CA PRO A 77 12.15 6.06 1.61
C PRO A 77 12.33 4.93 2.65
N PRO A 78 12.68 3.71 2.23
CA PRO A 78 13.09 2.63 3.14
C PRO A 78 14.27 3.07 4.02
N ALA A 79 14.26 2.66 5.29
CA ALA A 79 15.30 3.01 6.25
C ALA A 79 16.01 1.77 6.78
N THR A 80 17.30 1.91 7.14
CA THR A 80 18.09 0.80 7.72
C THR A 80 17.47 0.22 8.99
N GLY A 81 16.70 1.02 9.74
CA GLY A 81 16.00 0.58 10.95
C GLY A 81 14.81 -0.36 10.69
N ASP A 82 14.31 -0.43 9.46
CA ASP A 82 13.10 -1.20 9.12
C ASP A 82 13.29 -2.72 9.31
N GLU A 83 14.52 -3.24 9.16
CA GLU A 83 14.80 -4.67 9.33
C GLU A 83 14.51 -5.17 10.76
N ALA A 84 14.67 -4.32 11.78
CA ALA A 84 14.28 -4.66 13.16
C ALA A 84 12.76 -4.78 13.31
N ILE A 85 12.01 -3.95 12.59
CA ILE A 85 10.54 -3.95 12.56
C ILE A 85 10.06 -5.20 11.82
N PHE A 86 10.70 -5.57 10.71
CA PHE A 86 10.38 -6.80 9.99
C PHE A 86 10.64 -8.05 10.85
N ALA A 87 11.79 -8.11 11.53
CA ALA A 87 12.11 -9.20 12.45
C ALA A 87 11.07 -9.30 13.56
N ARG A 88 10.59 -8.16 14.10
CA ARG A 88 9.55 -8.14 15.12
C ARG A 88 8.20 -8.67 14.61
N ILE A 89 7.81 -8.33 13.39
CA ILE A 89 6.60 -8.88 12.76
C ILE A 89 6.72 -10.41 12.60
N VAL A 90 7.87 -10.90 12.15
CA VAL A 90 8.13 -12.35 11.98
C VAL A 90 8.08 -13.07 13.34
N GLU A 91 8.67 -12.49 14.38
CA GLU A 91 8.65 -13.03 15.74
C GLU A 91 7.20 -13.14 16.28
N ILE A 92 6.40 -12.08 16.12
CA ILE A 92 5.01 -12.05 16.60
C ILE A 92 4.12 -13.02 15.80
N SER A 93 4.27 -13.02 14.48
CA SER A 93 3.40 -13.81 13.59
C SER A 93 3.80 -15.27 13.45
N GLY A 94 5.05 -15.62 13.77
CA GLY A 94 5.61 -16.95 13.56
C GLY A 94 5.81 -17.32 12.09
N ALA A 95 5.71 -16.37 11.16
CA ALA A 95 5.84 -16.60 9.72
C ALA A 95 6.52 -15.42 9.01
N PRO A 96 7.07 -15.63 7.80
CA PRO A 96 7.59 -14.54 6.97
C PRO A 96 6.50 -13.53 6.60
N ILE A 97 6.88 -12.25 6.45
CA ILE A 97 6.00 -11.21 5.90
C ILE A 97 5.61 -11.57 4.45
N PRO A 98 4.36 -11.35 4.01
CA PRO A 98 3.96 -11.61 2.63
C PRO A 98 4.86 -10.88 1.62
N PRO A 99 5.33 -11.54 0.55
CA PRO A 99 6.25 -10.99 -0.44
C PRO A 99 5.93 -9.59 -0.95
N THR A 100 4.67 -9.31 -1.29
CA THR A 100 4.23 -7.99 -1.79
C THR A 100 4.41 -6.89 -0.74
N LEU A 101 4.01 -7.11 0.52
CA LEU A 101 4.16 -6.14 1.59
C LEU A 101 5.64 -5.92 1.93
N LEU A 102 6.43 -7.00 2.02
CA LEU A 102 7.86 -6.89 2.32
C LEU A 102 8.61 -6.13 1.21
N ALA A 103 8.34 -6.44 -0.05
CA ALA A 103 8.93 -5.73 -1.19
C ALA A 103 8.47 -4.26 -1.24
N PHE A 104 7.22 -3.98 -0.89
CA PHE A 104 6.72 -2.61 -0.82
C PHE A 104 7.55 -1.81 0.19
N TRP A 105 7.70 -2.29 1.42
CA TRP A 105 8.49 -1.57 2.41
C TRP A 105 9.98 -1.49 2.05
N ARG A 106 10.58 -2.55 1.47
CA ARG A 106 12.01 -2.54 1.10
C ARG A 106 12.34 -1.66 -0.09
N VAL A 107 11.40 -1.43 -1.00
CA VAL A 107 11.65 -0.69 -2.25
C VAL A 107 10.94 0.66 -2.27
N VAL A 108 9.69 0.71 -1.84
CA VAL A 108 8.87 1.92 -1.81
C VAL A 108 9.05 2.65 -0.48
N GLY A 109 9.08 1.94 0.65
CA GLY A 109 9.05 2.54 1.99
C GLY A 109 7.60 2.86 2.38
N GLY A 110 7.19 4.13 2.38
CA GLY A 110 5.82 4.55 2.66
C GLY A 110 5.27 5.59 1.69
N ILE A 111 3.94 5.64 1.54
CA ILE A 111 3.23 6.62 0.71
C ILE A 111 2.16 7.26 1.58
N ASN A 112 2.08 8.60 1.62
CA ASN A 112 0.99 9.31 2.30
C ASN A 112 0.54 10.50 1.46
N TRP A 113 -0.53 10.32 0.68
CA TRP A 113 -1.13 11.40 -0.11
C TRP A 113 -2.39 11.97 0.55
N VAL A 114 -2.65 11.60 1.80
CA VAL A 114 -3.71 12.21 2.61
C VAL A 114 -3.34 13.67 2.85
N TRP A 115 -4.25 14.60 2.55
CA TRP A 115 -4.03 16.02 2.81
C TRP A 115 -3.91 16.27 4.32
N ASP A 116 -2.99 17.15 4.71
CA ASP A 116 -2.90 17.65 6.07
C ASP A 116 -4.07 18.58 6.40
N TYR A 117 -5.20 18.00 6.80
CA TYR A 117 -6.37 18.74 7.27
C TYR A 117 -6.16 19.42 8.63
N ASN A 118 -5.02 19.22 9.30
CA ASN A 118 -4.63 20.01 10.48
C ASN A 118 -3.89 21.29 10.10
N SER A 119 -3.46 21.42 8.83
CA SER A 119 -2.87 22.65 8.31
C SER A 119 -3.88 23.79 8.38
N LYS A 120 -3.37 25.02 8.54
CA LYS A 120 -4.19 26.24 8.48
C LYS A 120 -4.58 26.61 7.05
N ASP A 121 -3.91 26.02 6.07
CA ASP A 121 -4.16 26.23 4.66
C ASP A 121 -5.28 25.30 4.16
N HIS A 122 -5.94 25.70 3.07
CA HIS A 122 -6.87 24.84 2.36
C HIS A 122 -6.12 23.92 1.39
N PRO A 123 -6.62 22.70 1.12
CA PRO A 123 -6.01 21.83 0.11
C PRO A 123 -5.96 22.56 -1.24
N PRO A 124 -4.83 22.50 -1.97
CA PRO A 124 -4.74 23.13 -3.27
C PRO A 124 -5.70 22.45 -4.26
N ASP A 125 -6.20 23.24 -5.23
CA ASP A 125 -7.12 22.73 -6.23
C ASP A 125 -6.42 21.75 -7.19
N LEU A 126 -6.78 20.46 -7.08
CA LEU A 126 -6.30 19.40 -7.96
C LEU A 126 -7.02 19.37 -9.31
N GLY A 127 -7.97 20.26 -9.57
CA GLY A 127 -8.68 20.40 -10.84
C GLY A 127 -9.90 19.49 -10.97
N PHE A 128 -10.42 18.96 -9.86
CA PHE A 128 -11.70 18.26 -9.81
C PHE A 128 -12.52 18.69 -8.58
N SER A 129 -13.84 18.74 -8.72
CA SER A 129 -14.73 19.24 -7.66
C SER A 129 -15.57 18.10 -7.08
N LEU A 130 -14.99 17.45 -6.07
CA LEU A 130 -15.59 16.39 -5.25
C LEU A 130 -15.26 16.62 -3.77
N PRO A 131 -16.14 16.24 -2.83
CA PRO A 131 -15.84 16.33 -1.41
C PRO A 131 -14.76 15.31 -1.00
N SER A 132 -14.00 15.56 0.08
CA SER A 132 -12.78 14.81 0.41
C SER A 132 -13.01 13.32 0.68
N GLU A 133 -14.17 12.93 1.20
CA GLU A 133 -14.56 11.53 1.41
C GLU A 133 -14.76 10.75 0.10
N GLU A 134 -14.80 11.44 -1.04
CA GLU A 134 -14.85 10.81 -2.37
C GLU A 134 -13.47 10.58 -2.97
N HIS A 135 -12.40 11.09 -2.36
CA HIS A 135 -11.04 11.07 -2.91
C HIS A 135 -10.31 9.76 -2.57
N ASP A 136 -10.40 9.34 -1.31
CA ASP A 136 -9.69 8.19 -0.73
C ASP A 136 -8.20 8.15 -1.10
N ALA A 137 -7.48 9.25 -0.89
CA ALA A 137 -6.08 9.39 -1.29
C ALA A 137 -5.21 8.20 -0.81
N LEU A 138 -4.30 7.73 -1.65
CA LEU A 138 -3.46 6.58 -1.35
C LEU A 138 -2.59 6.86 -0.12
N CYS A 139 -2.72 5.98 0.86
CA CYS A 139 -1.83 5.91 2.00
C CYS A 139 -1.41 4.44 2.17
N VAL A 140 -0.13 4.22 2.43
CA VAL A 140 0.45 2.97 2.93
C VAL A 140 1.59 3.36 3.87
N ASP A 141 1.40 3.09 5.16
CA ASP A 141 2.31 3.46 6.23
C ASP A 141 3.68 2.79 6.08
N ALA A 142 4.72 3.58 6.31
CA ALA A 142 6.10 3.11 6.40
C ALA A 142 6.27 2.23 7.65
N PRO A 143 7.28 1.34 7.68
CA PRO A 143 7.49 0.45 8.82
C PRO A 143 7.61 1.19 10.16
N SER A 144 8.25 2.35 10.18
CA SER A 144 8.43 3.15 11.40
C SER A 144 7.12 3.64 12.03
N VAL A 145 6.07 3.83 11.23
CA VAL A 145 4.78 4.36 11.68
C VAL A 145 3.96 3.31 12.44
N ILE A 146 4.09 2.03 12.06
CA ILE A 146 3.23 0.95 12.56
C ILE A 146 3.71 0.32 13.89
N THR A 147 4.79 0.84 14.50
CA THR A 147 5.44 0.21 15.65
C THR A 147 4.55 0.13 16.90
N TYR A 148 3.58 1.05 17.04
CA TYR A 148 2.58 1.03 18.12
C TYR A 148 1.73 -0.25 18.15
N LEU A 149 1.54 -0.90 16.99
CA LEU A 149 0.76 -2.13 16.86
C LEU A 149 1.34 -3.30 17.66
N PHE A 150 2.65 -3.29 17.92
CA PHE A 150 3.30 -4.35 18.70
C PHE A 150 2.86 -4.30 20.16
N ASP A 151 2.85 -3.11 20.76
CA ASP A 151 2.43 -2.92 22.15
C ASP A 151 0.93 -3.17 22.29
N GLU A 152 0.13 -2.71 21.34
CA GLU A 152 -1.31 -3.00 21.30
C GLU A 152 -1.59 -4.50 21.21
N TRP A 153 -0.89 -5.23 20.33
CA TRP A 153 -1.07 -6.67 20.20
C TRP A 153 -0.66 -7.42 21.48
N ILE A 154 0.47 -7.06 22.09
CA ILE A 154 0.91 -7.65 23.37
C ILE A 154 -0.15 -7.44 24.45
N TYR A 155 -0.67 -6.22 24.56
CA TYR A 155 -1.71 -5.87 25.52
C TYR A 155 -3.00 -6.67 25.27
N GLN A 156 -3.49 -6.70 24.03
CA GLN A 156 -4.71 -7.44 23.66
C GLN A 156 -4.58 -8.94 23.93
N LYS A 157 -3.43 -9.53 23.59
CA LYS A 157 -3.14 -10.94 23.86
C LYS A 157 -3.09 -11.22 25.36
N ALA A 158 -2.46 -10.36 26.16
CA ALA A 158 -2.31 -10.59 27.59
C ALA A 158 -3.58 -10.33 28.39
N SER A 159 -4.36 -9.31 28.03
CA SER A 159 -5.42 -8.75 28.90
C SER A 159 -6.84 -9.01 28.43
N ILE A 160 -7.08 -9.19 27.13
CA ILE A 160 -8.45 -9.26 26.59
C ILE A 160 -8.83 -10.71 26.26
N CYS A 161 -8.01 -11.40 25.48
CA CYS A 161 -8.31 -12.77 25.03
C CYS A 161 -7.07 -13.68 25.09
N PRO A 162 -6.62 -14.12 26.28
CA PRO A 162 -5.38 -14.90 26.44
C PRO A 162 -5.30 -16.20 25.65
N ASN A 163 -6.46 -16.80 25.33
CA ASN A 163 -6.57 -18.11 24.68
C ASN A 163 -6.97 -18.02 23.20
N ALA A 164 -7.12 -16.83 22.62
CA ALA A 164 -7.46 -16.69 21.20
C ALA A 164 -6.19 -16.74 20.32
N GLU A 165 -6.31 -17.35 19.14
CA GLU A 165 -5.32 -17.17 18.08
C GLU A 165 -5.37 -15.71 17.61
N HIS A 166 -4.44 -14.89 18.12
CA HIS A 166 -4.32 -13.48 17.77
C HIS A 166 -3.40 -13.31 16.58
N HIS A 167 -3.97 -13.32 15.38
CA HIS A 167 -3.27 -12.84 14.20
C HIS A 167 -2.94 -11.36 14.35
N LEU A 168 -1.70 -10.99 14.08
CA LEU A 168 -1.32 -9.59 14.05
C LEU A 168 -2.01 -8.92 12.87
N ARG A 169 -2.74 -7.85 13.15
CA ARG A 169 -3.32 -6.96 12.15
C ARG A 169 -2.32 -5.81 11.95
N ILE A 170 -1.77 -5.72 10.75
CA ILE A 170 -0.86 -4.65 10.34
C ILE A 170 -1.71 -3.57 9.71
N ASP A 171 -1.98 -2.51 10.47
CA ASP A 171 -2.68 -1.33 9.99
C ASP A 171 -1.73 -0.56 9.10
N LEU A 172 -2.19 -0.26 7.89
CA LEU A 172 -1.36 0.31 6.82
C LEU A 172 -1.92 1.62 6.29
N ALA A 173 -3.18 1.94 6.55
CA ALA A 173 -3.75 3.22 6.18
C ALA A 173 -4.99 3.51 7.03
N PRO A 174 -5.30 4.77 7.33
CA PRO A 174 -6.63 5.15 7.77
C PRO A 174 -7.68 4.75 6.71
N ASP A 175 -8.94 4.57 7.10
CA ASP A 175 -10.02 4.41 6.12
C ASP A 175 -10.35 5.74 5.40
N TYR A 176 -11.10 5.66 4.31
CA TYR A 176 -11.43 6.84 3.48
C TYR A 176 -12.14 7.99 4.22
N LEU A 177 -12.89 7.73 5.30
CA LEU A 177 -13.52 8.78 6.11
C LEU A 177 -12.49 9.46 7.01
N HIS A 178 -11.62 8.69 7.67
CA HIS A 178 -10.54 9.28 8.47
C HIS A 178 -9.56 10.09 7.61
N LYS A 179 -9.27 9.65 6.37
CA LYS A 179 -8.50 10.45 5.40
C LYS A 179 -9.17 11.77 5.04
N ALA A 180 -10.49 11.87 5.21
CA ALA A 180 -11.30 13.07 4.99
C ALA A 180 -11.59 13.86 6.28
N ASN A 181 -10.91 13.55 7.40
CA ASN A 181 -11.16 14.13 8.72
C ASN A 181 -12.59 13.91 9.25
N ILE A 182 -13.17 12.76 8.91
CA ILE A 182 -14.48 12.33 9.40
C ILE A 182 -14.25 11.08 10.26
N SER A 183 -15.01 10.94 11.35
CA SER A 183 -14.97 9.71 12.15
C SER A 183 -15.31 8.52 11.27
N GLY A 184 -14.35 7.61 11.14
CA GLY A 184 -14.39 6.50 10.19
C GLY A 184 -14.54 5.14 10.84
N GLY A 185 -14.20 4.12 10.05
CA GLY A 185 -14.21 2.72 10.43
C GLY A 185 -12.83 2.23 10.89
N SER A 186 -12.61 0.93 10.73
CA SER A 186 -11.31 0.31 10.98
C SER A 186 -10.30 0.70 9.88
N PRO A 187 -9.01 0.89 10.22
CA PRO A 187 -7.95 1.14 9.24
C PRO A 187 -7.90 0.09 8.12
N TYR A 188 -7.36 0.40 6.96
CA TYR A 188 -7.04 -0.64 5.98
C TYR A 188 -5.84 -1.45 6.48
N CYS A 189 -5.88 -2.77 6.33
CA CYS A 189 -4.88 -3.63 6.97
C CYS A 189 -4.53 -4.90 6.19
N ILE A 190 -3.40 -5.50 6.57
CA ILE A 190 -3.03 -6.87 6.21
C ILE A 190 -2.95 -7.71 7.49
N ARG A 191 -3.50 -8.92 7.46
CA ARG A 191 -3.44 -9.87 8.59
C ARG A 191 -2.30 -10.84 8.37
N VAL A 192 -1.49 -11.08 9.41
CA VAL A 192 -0.42 -12.08 9.42
C VAL A 192 -0.59 -13.07 10.59
N PRO A 193 -0.21 -14.35 10.41
CA PRO A 193 0.50 -14.93 9.26
C PRO A 193 -0.37 -15.02 7.99
N PHE A 194 0.27 -14.84 6.83
CA PHE A 194 -0.31 -15.12 5.51
C PHE A 194 0.78 -15.76 4.64
N PHE A 195 0.51 -16.99 4.19
CA PHE A 195 1.52 -17.83 3.55
C PHE A 195 1.63 -17.66 2.02
N GLY A 196 0.66 -16.96 1.42
CA GLY A 196 0.68 -16.61 0.00
C GLY A 196 1.57 -15.40 -0.31
N ALA A 197 1.57 -14.97 -1.57
CA ALA A 197 2.38 -13.84 -2.03
C ALA A 197 1.77 -12.45 -1.77
N ASP A 198 0.46 -12.34 -1.99
CA ASP A 198 -0.28 -11.08 -2.12
C ASP A 198 -1.58 -11.17 -1.30
N PRO A 199 -1.57 -10.70 -0.05
CA PRO A 199 -2.71 -10.81 0.86
C PRO A 199 -3.82 -9.83 0.47
N LEU A 200 -5.03 -10.11 0.95
CA LEU A 200 -6.14 -9.16 0.88
C LEU A 200 -5.80 -7.88 1.66
N PHE A 201 -6.01 -6.72 1.04
CA PHE A 201 -6.01 -5.44 1.74
C PHE A 201 -7.38 -5.26 2.41
N SER A 202 -7.46 -5.71 3.65
CA SER A 202 -8.72 -5.85 4.39
C SER A 202 -9.24 -4.49 4.85
N ASP A 203 -10.54 -4.44 5.14
CA ASP A 203 -11.30 -3.24 5.56
C ASP A 203 -11.38 -2.13 4.48
N GLU A 204 -10.69 -2.29 3.35
CA GLU A 204 -10.81 -1.50 2.14
C GLU A 204 -12.01 -1.96 1.29
N ARG A 205 -12.76 -1.01 0.69
CA ARG A 205 -14.09 -1.27 0.10
C ARG A 205 -14.08 -2.16 -1.15
N HIS A 206 -13.00 -2.19 -1.92
CA HIS A 206 -12.94 -2.97 -3.16
C HIS A 206 -12.61 -4.44 -2.90
N GLY A 207 -12.11 -4.77 -1.71
CA GLY A 207 -11.79 -6.15 -1.33
C GLY A 207 -10.71 -6.76 -2.25
N LEU A 208 -9.69 -5.98 -2.58
CA LEU A 208 -8.62 -6.37 -3.50
C LEU A 208 -7.40 -6.90 -2.75
N PRO A 209 -6.63 -7.83 -3.36
CA PRO A 209 -5.26 -8.09 -2.96
C PRO A 209 -4.43 -6.80 -2.96
N PHE A 210 -3.42 -6.72 -2.10
CA PHE A 210 -2.65 -5.51 -1.87
C PHE A 210 -2.05 -4.93 -3.15
N LEU A 211 -1.45 -5.76 -4.02
CA LEU A 211 -0.94 -5.28 -5.30
C LEU A 211 -2.04 -4.75 -6.23
N ASP A 212 -3.20 -5.41 -6.28
CA ASP A 212 -4.30 -4.98 -7.13
C ASP A 212 -4.95 -3.68 -6.60
N TYR A 213 -4.96 -3.46 -5.28
CA TYR A 213 -5.32 -2.17 -4.69
C TYR A 213 -4.35 -1.06 -5.14
N LEU A 214 -3.03 -1.31 -5.13
CA LEU A 214 -2.06 -0.35 -5.67
C LEU A 214 -2.35 -0.06 -7.15
N ARG A 215 -2.59 -1.09 -7.98
CA ARG A 215 -2.96 -0.89 -9.39
C ARG A 215 -4.22 -0.04 -9.55
N LEU A 216 -5.23 -0.25 -8.71
CA LEU A 216 -6.44 0.58 -8.70
C LEU A 216 -6.11 2.04 -8.32
N ALA A 217 -5.36 2.25 -7.24
CA ALA A 217 -5.00 3.59 -6.81
C ALA A 217 -4.21 4.35 -7.90
N PHE A 218 -3.21 3.71 -8.52
CA PHE A 218 -2.44 4.31 -9.61
C PHE A 218 -3.25 4.50 -10.89
N ARG A 219 -4.25 3.65 -11.17
CA ARG A 219 -5.21 3.89 -12.28
C ARG A 219 -5.95 5.22 -12.12
N TRP A 220 -6.18 5.65 -10.88
CA TRP A 220 -6.84 6.90 -10.51
C TRP A 220 -5.86 7.95 -9.99
N ALA A 221 -4.61 7.91 -10.47
CA ALA A 221 -3.56 8.88 -10.14
C ALA A 221 -3.35 9.09 -8.62
N GLY A 222 -3.57 8.03 -7.84
CA GLY A 222 -3.41 8.02 -6.39
C GLY A 222 -4.67 8.27 -5.58
N PHE A 223 -5.82 8.41 -6.24
CA PHE A 223 -7.10 8.71 -5.59
C PHE A 223 -8.13 7.64 -5.99
N PRO A 224 -8.02 6.39 -5.49
CA PRO A 224 -8.91 5.28 -5.84
C PRO A 224 -10.39 5.59 -5.64
N GLY A 225 -10.73 6.55 -4.77
CA GLY A 225 -12.10 7.03 -4.57
C GLY A 225 -12.79 7.53 -5.84
N LEU A 226 -12.00 8.06 -6.79
CA LEU A 226 -12.45 8.67 -8.04
C LEU A 226 -13.01 7.66 -9.06
N ASP A 227 -12.86 6.36 -8.82
CA ASP A 227 -13.40 5.31 -9.70
C ASP A 227 -14.92 5.39 -9.84
N ARG A 228 -15.62 5.79 -8.78
CA ARG A 228 -17.08 6.05 -8.76
C ARG A 228 -17.50 7.23 -9.63
N HIS A 229 -16.54 8.05 -10.05
CA HIS A 229 -16.75 9.30 -10.79
C HIS A 229 -16.10 9.28 -12.18
N ALA A 230 -15.81 8.09 -12.71
CA ALA A 230 -15.12 7.86 -13.98
C ALA A 230 -15.68 8.62 -15.20
N ALA A 231 -16.99 8.90 -15.20
CA ALA A 231 -17.67 9.61 -16.28
C ALA A 231 -17.46 11.14 -16.25
N ARG A 232 -16.99 11.70 -15.13
CA ARG A 232 -16.81 13.14 -15.00
C ARG A 232 -15.57 13.63 -15.75
N ARG A 233 -15.72 14.75 -16.44
CA ARG A 233 -14.66 15.31 -17.28
C ARG A 233 -13.47 15.83 -16.47
N ASP A 234 -13.74 16.51 -15.36
CA ASP A 234 -12.72 17.05 -14.46
C ASP A 234 -11.87 15.93 -13.82
N VAL A 235 -12.50 14.82 -13.44
CA VAL A 235 -11.80 13.60 -12.99
C VAL A 235 -10.91 13.01 -14.09
N GLN A 236 -11.41 12.89 -15.32
CA GLN A 236 -10.60 12.39 -16.44
C GLN A 236 -9.39 13.28 -16.73
N ASP A 237 -9.58 14.61 -16.71
CA ASP A 237 -8.51 15.58 -16.95
C ASP A 237 -7.49 15.55 -15.79
N PHE A 238 -7.93 15.39 -14.55
CA PHE A 238 -7.05 15.16 -13.39
C PHE A 238 -6.20 13.89 -13.56
N VAL A 239 -6.82 12.74 -13.84
CA VAL A 239 -6.12 11.46 -14.02
C VAL A 239 -5.14 11.52 -15.20
N ALA A 240 -5.53 12.15 -16.32
CA ALA A 240 -4.64 12.33 -17.47
C ALA A 240 -3.43 13.21 -17.14
N ARG A 241 -3.59 14.23 -16.28
CA ARG A 241 -2.52 15.13 -15.85
C ARG A 241 -1.61 14.51 -14.81
N PHE A 242 -2.18 13.98 -13.72
CA PHE A 242 -1.43 13.43 -12.59
C PHE A 242 -0.94 12.00 -12.84
N GLY A 243 -1.59 11.22 -13.70
CA GLY A 243 -1.15 9.88 -14.12
C GLY A 243 -0.24 9.86 -15.35
N LYS A 244 0.10 11.03 -15.90
CA LYS A 244 0.98 11.13 -17.08
C LYS A 244 2.32 10.44 -16.82
N ASP A 245 2.86 9.74 -17.82
CA ASP A 245 4.18 9.08 -17.77
C ASP A 245 4.27 7.92 -16.76
N PHE A 246 3.15 7.46 -16.20
CA PHE A 246 3.14 6.22 -15.42
C PHE A 246 3.55 5.03 -16.26
N ILE A 247 4.31 4.15 -15.63
CA ILE A 247 4.66 2.85 -16.18
C ILE A 247 3.76 1.76 -15.61
N PRO A 248 3.40 0.74 -16.41
CA PRO A 248 2.61 -0.40 -15.95
C PRO A 248 3.42 -1.27 -14.99
N PHE A 249 2.74 -1.98 -14.08
CA PHE A 249 3.33 -2.89 -13.11
C PHE A 249 2.37 -4.02 -12.70
#